data_AF-A0A7K7IKC8-F1
#
_entry.id   AF-A0A7K7IKC8-F1
#
_cell.length_a   1.000
_cell.length_b   1.000
_cell.length_c   1.000
_cell.angle_alpha   90.00
_cell.angle_beta   90.00
_cell.angle_gamma   90.00
#
_symmetry.space_group_name_H-M   'P 1'
#
loop_
_entity.id
_entity.type
_entity.pdbx_description
1 polymer ?
#
loop_
_entity_poly.entity_id
_entity_poly.type
_entity_poly.pdbx_seq_one_letter_code
_entity_poly.pdbx_strand_id
1 'polypeptide(L)'
;MADFDEIYEEEEDEERALEEQLLKYSPDPVVVRGSGHVTVFGLSNKFEAEFPSSLTGKVAPEEFKASISRVNSCLKKNLPVNVRWLLCGCLCCCCTLGCSMWPVICLSKR
;
A
#
# COMPACT_ATOMS: atom_id res chain seq x y z
N MET A 1 36.15 -9.56 -39.44
CA MET A 1 35.03 -8.66 -39.07
C MET A 1 34.41 -9.19 -37.78
N ALA A 2 35.24 -9.33 -36.74
CA ALA A 2 34.85 -9.84 -35.41
C ALA A 2 35.21 -8.84 -34.30
N ASP A 3 36.01 -7.81 -34.64
CA ASP A 3 36.56 -6.81 -33.71
C ASP A 3 35.57 -5.68 -33.38
N PHE A 4 34.43 -5.61 -34.09
CA PHE A 4 33.42 -4.55 -33.91
C PHE A 4 32.27 -4.96 -33.00
N ASP A 5 31.95 -6.26 -32.91
CA ASP A 5 30.87 -6.78 -32.03
C ASP A 5 31.35 -6.92 -30.57
N GLU A 6 32.66 -7.11 -30.35
CA GLU A 6 33.25 -7.32 -29.01
C GLU A 6 33.26 -6.03 -28.16
N ILE A 7 33.29 -4.85 -28.80
CA ILE A 7 33.28 -3.54 -28.12
C ILE A 7 31.89 -3.20 -27.55
N TYR A 8 30.80 -3.64 -28.21
CA TYR A 8 29.44 -3.36 -27.72
C TYR A 8 29.03 -4.26 -26.54
N GLU A 9 29.53 -5.50 -26.48
CA GLU A 9 29.25 -6.40 -25.36
C GLU A 9 29.96 -5.96 -24.06
N GLU A 10 31.20 -5.45 -24.16
CA GLU A 10 31.92 -4.88 -23.00
C GLU A 10 31.22 -3.63 -22.44
N GLU A 11 30.75 -2.71 -23.29
CA GLU A 11 30.01 -1.52 -22.84
C GLU A 11 28.68 -1.88 -22.14
N GLU A 12 27.93 -2.86 -22.64
CA GLU A 12 26.70 -3.32 -21.98
C GLU A 12 26.94 -4.01 -20.63
N ASP A 13 28.04 -4.75 -20.49
CA ASP A 13 28.42 -5.40 -19.24
C ASP A 13 28.91 -4.36 -18.20
N GLU A 14 29.63 -3.32 -18.64
CA GLU A 14 30.00 -2.18 -17.80
C GLU A 14 28.78 -1.37 -17.35
N GLU A 15 27.82 -1.12 -18.24
CA GLU A 15 26.58 -0.42 -17.92
C GLU A 15 25.73 -1.21 -16.92
N ARG A 16 25.60 -2.53 -17.11
CA ARG A 16 24.94 -3.41 -16.13
C ARG A 16 25.65 -3.43 -14.78
N ALA A 17 26.99 -3.46 -14.76
CA ALA A 17 27.77 -3.39 -13.52
C ALA A 17 27.59 -2.05 -12.80
N LEU A 18 27.47 -0.94 -13.55
CA LEU A 18 27.21 0.39 -13.02
C LEU A 18 25.79 0.52 -12.47
N GLU A 19 24.78 0.00 -13.16
CA GLU A 19 23.40 -0.08 -12.67
C GLU A 19 23.29 -0.91 -11.39
N GLU A 20 23.97 -2.06 -11.36
CA GLU A 20 23.98 -2.94 -10.19
C GLU A 20 24.68 -2.28 -8.99
N GLN A 21 25.74 -1.51 -9.24
CA GLN A 21 26.35 -0.65 -8.21
C GLN A 21 25.40 0.47 -7.76
N LEU A 22 24.72 1.15 -8.67
CA LEU A 22 23.74 2.21 -8.37
C LEU A 22 22.59 1.71 -7.50
N LEU A 23 22.05 0.52 -7.81
CA LEU A 23 21.01 -0.12 -7.02
C LEU A 23 21.50 -0.48 -5.61
N LYS A 24 22.76 -0.91 -5.49
CA LYS A 24 23.42 -1.25 -4.22
C LYS A 24 23.66 -0.04 -3.31
N TYR A 25 23.74 1.16 -3.87
CA TYR A 25 23.90 2.42 -3.12
C TYR A 25 22.58 3.20 -2.93
N SER A 26 21.43 2.61 -3.29
CA SER A 26 20.15 3.27 -3.02
C SER A 26 19.95 3.47 -1.51
N PRO A 27 19.63 4.70 -1.05
CA PRO A 27 19.43 4.95 0.36
C PRO A 27 18.18 4.20 0.85
N ASP A 28 18.25 3.69 2.08
CA ASP A 28 17.12 3.01 2.68
C ASP A 28 15.85 3.89 2.64
N PRO A 29 14.70 3.33 2.24
CA PRO A 29 13.48 4.09 2.12
C PRO A 29 13.02 4.59 3.49
N VAL A 30 12.58 5.84 3.55
CA VAL A 30 11.96 6.38 4.78
C VAL A 30 10.55 5.85 4.90
N VAL A 31 10.31 5.02 5.92
CA VAL A 31 8.99 4.42 6.19
C VAL A 31 8.16 5.37 7.05
N VAL A 32 7.10 5.93 6.47
CA VAL A 32 6.09 6.71 7.21
C VAL A 32 4.99 5.77 7.69
N ARG A 33 4.88 5.59 9.02
CA ARG A 33 3.88 4.71 9.62
C ARG A 33 2.59 5.46 9.91
N GLY A 34 1.46 4.76 9.79
CA GLY A 34 0.18 5.28 10.22
C GLY A 34 0.07 5.34 11.74
N SER A 35 -0.57 6.39 12.26
CA SER A 35 -0.82 6.60 13.70
C SER A 35 -2.25 6.23 14.12
N GLY A 36 -2.96 5.51 13.26
CA GLY A 36 -4.34 5.08 13.47
C GLY A 36 -4.52 3.94 14.47
N HIS A 37 -5.54 4.01 15.32
CA HIS A 37 -5.96 2.90 16.18
C HIS A 37 -6.63 1.74 15.41
N VAL A 38 -6.97 1.95 14.13
CA VAL A 38 -7.70 1.01 13.29
C VAL A 38 -6.97 0.84 11.95
N THR A 39 -6.70 -0.41 11.59
CA THR A 39 -6.24 -0.83 10.27
C THR A 39 -7.41 -1.51 9.54
N VAL A 40 -7.78 -0.97 8.37
CA VAL A 40 -8.84 -1.55 7.53
C VAL A 40 -8.18 -2.02 6.24
N PHE A 41 -8.19 -3.32 5.96
CA PHE A 41 -7.50 -3.94 4.80
C PHE A 41 -5.99 -3.64 4.71
N GLY A 42 -5.30 -3.59 5.86
CA GLY A 42 -3.86 -3.26 5.89
C GLY A 42 -3.54 -1.78 5.68
N LEU A 43 -4.55 -0.91 5.54
CA LEU A 43 -4.38 0.53 5.50
C LEU A 43 -4.69 1.15 6.86
N SER A 44 -3.80 2.01 7.36
CA SER A 44 -4.05 2.82 8.55
C SER A 44 -5.10 3.89 8.24
N ASN A 45 -5.99 4.16 9.21
CA ASN A 45 -7.01 5.20 9.03
C ASN A 45 -6.48 6.64 9.06
N LYS A 46 -5.22 6.83 9.45
CA LYS A 46 -4.55 8.13 9.56
C LYS A 46 -3.03 7.94 9.55
N PHE A 47 -2.33 8.91 8.96
CA PHE A 47 -0.88 9.07 9.02
C PHE A 47 -0.50 10.33 9.82
N GLU A 48 0.61 10.25 10.55
CA GLU A 48 1.16 11.37 11.31
C GLU A 48 1.68 12.45 10.36
N ALA A 49 1.36 13.72 10.65
CA ALA A 49 1.82 14.86 9.87
C ALA A 49 3.10 15.50 10.43
N GLU A 50 3.67 14.92 11.48
CA GLU A 50 4.96 15.33 12.03
C GLU A 50 6.07 15.01 11.02
N PHE A 51 7.00 15.95 10.83
CA PHE A 51 8.05 15.80 9.83
C PHE A 51 9.14 14.85 10.35
N PRO A 52 9.42 13.74 9.65
CA PRO A 52 10.44 12.80 10.09
C PRO A 52 11.84 13.38 9.87
N SER A 53 12.69 13.31 10.89
CA SER A 53 14.06 13.84 10.85
C SER A 53 14.91 13.21 9.75
N SER A 54 14.62 11.98 9.32
CA SER A 54 15.28 11.26 8.22
C SER A 54 15.02 11.85 6.82
N LEU A 55 14.01 12.72 6.67
CA LEU A 55 13.76 13.49 5.44
C LEU A 55 14.40 14.87 5.44
N THR A 56 15.08 15.26 6.52
CA THR A 56 15.80 16.55 6.58
C THR A 56 16.81 16.65 5.44
N GLY A 57 16.76 17.75 4.69
CA GLY A 57 17.62 17.97 3.53
C GLY A 57 17.22 17.20 2.26
N LYS A 58 16.14 16.39 2.31
CA LYS A 58 15.60 15.65 1.15
C LYS A 58 14.29 16.23 0.63
N VAL A 59 13.40 16.66 1.53
CA VAL A 59 12.07 17.20 1.20
C VAL A 59 11.77 18.38 2.14
N ALA A 60 11.07 19.39 1.65
CA ALA A 60 10.67 20.51 2.48
C ALA A 60 9.53 20.11 3.45
N PRO A 61 9.55 20.55 4.72
CA PRO A 61 8.52 20.17 5.71
C PRO A 61 7.09 20.48 5.27
N GLU A 62 6.88 21.61 4.59
CA GLU A 62 5.60 22.04 4.04
C GLU A 62 5.09 21.13 2.92
N GLU A 63 5.97 20.62 2.06
CA GLU A 63 5.61 19.71 0.98
C GLU A 63 5.21 18.34 1.53
N PHE A 64 5.98 17.84 2.51
CA PHE A 64 5.63 16.62 3.23
C PHE A 64 4.27 16.75 3.90
N LYS A 65 4.06 17.84 4.65
CA LYS A 65 2.80 18.11 5.35
C LYS A 65 1.62 18.22 4.39
N ALA A 66 1.78 18.90 3.26
CA ALA A 66 0.75 19.00 2.23
C ALA A 66 0.40 17.62 1.65
N SER A 67 1.40 16.80 1.36
CA SER A 67 1.23 15.45 0.82
C SER A 67 0.48 14.53 1.80
N ILE A 68 0.95 14.44 3.05
CA ILE A 68 0.29 13.64 4.08
C ILE A 68 -1.13 14.15 4.39
N SER A 69 -1.36 15.46 4.37
CA SER A 69 -2.70 16.03 4.57
C SER A 69 -3.68 15.63 3.47
N ARG A 70 -3.23 15.54 2.20
CA ARG A 70 -4.04 15.04 1.08
C ARG A 70 -4.37 13.56 1.26
N VAL A 71 -3.39 12.74 1.64
CA VAL A 71 -3.58 11.31 1.95
C VAL A 71 -4.64 11.14 3.05
N ASN A 72 -4.46 11.83 4.18
CA ASN A 72 -5.41 11.79 5.30
C ASN A 72 -6.83 12.25 4.91
N SER A 73 -6.92 13.26 4.04
CA SER A 73 -8.22 13.73 3.52
C SER A 73 -8.90 12.67 2.64
N CYS A 74 -8.14 11.95 1.82
CA CYS A 74 -8.64 10.85 1.01
C CYS A 74 -9.11 9.68 1.89
N LEU A 75 -8.31 9.29 2.89
CA LEU A 75 -8.65 8.23 3.83
C LEU A 75 -9.93 8.55 4.59
N LYS A 76 -10.05 9.77 5.14
CA LYS A 76 -11.24 10.21 5.88
C LYS A 76 -12.52 10.13 5.05
N LYS A 77 -12.44 10.43 3.74
CA LYS A 77 -13.58 10.39 2.83
C LYS A 77 -13.97 8.97 2.43
N ASN A 78 -13.00 8.11 2.15
CA ASN A 78 -13.25 6.79 1.56
C ASN A 78 -13.47 5.68 2.58
N LEU A 79 -12.82 5.73 3.74
CA LEU A 79 -12.91 4.67 4.76
C LEU A 79 -14.36 4.36 5.21
N PRO A 80 -15.21 5.35 5.53
CA PRO A 80 -16.58 5.07 5.94
C PRO A 80 -17.42 4.40 4.85
N VAL A 81 -17.18 4.76 3.58
CA VAL A 81 -17.88 4.17 2.43
C VAL A 81 -17.43 2.72 2.22
N ASN A 82 -16.12 2.47 2.27
CA ASN A 82 -15.57 1.12 2.13
C ASN A 82 -16.03 0.20 3.26
N VAL A 83 -16.08 0.68 4.49
CA VAL A 83 -16.61 -0.08 5.64
C VAL A 83 -18.10 -0.38 5.46
N ARG A 84 -18.90 0.58 4.99
CA ARG A 84 -20.32 0.34 4.69
C ARG A 84 -20.52 -0.72 3.60
N TRP A 85 -19.71 -0.68 2.54
CA TRP A 85 -19.74 -1.70 1.49
C TRP A 85 -19.34 -3.08 2.00
N LEU A 86 -18.31 -3.16 2.85
CA LEU A 86 -17.89 -4.40 3.49
C LEU A 86 -19.00 -4.99 4.37
N LEU A 87 -19.62 -4.16 5.22
CA LEU A 87 -20.71 -4.59 6.10
C LEU A 87 -21.94 -5.03 5.30
N CYS A 88 -22.27 -4.31 4.22
CA CYS A 88 -23.34 -4.69 3.30
C CYS A 88 -23.06 -6.06 2.67
N GLY A 89 -21.85 -6.27 2.12
CA GLY A 89 -21.45 -7.55 1.53
C GLY A 89 -21.47 -8.70 2.54
N CYS A 90 -21.00 -8.46 3.77
CA CYS A 90 -21.04 -9.43 4.85
C CYS A 90 -22.48 -9.78 5.25
N LEU A 91 -23.34 -8.78 5.42
CA LEU A 91 -24.76 -8.99 5.74
C LEU A 91 -25.46 -9.80 4.64
N CYS A 92 -25.28 -9.43 3.37
CA CYS A 92 -25.84 -10.16 2.24
C CYS A 92 -25.36 -11.61 2.21
N CYS A 93 -24.06 -11.86 2.44
CA CYS A 93 -23.50 -13.21 2.51
C CYS A 93 -24.12 -14.03 3.65
N CYS A 94 -24.23 -13.45 4.84
CA CYS A 94 -24.85 -14.08 6.00
C CYS A 94 -26.34 -14.36 5.78
N CYS A 95 -27.06 -13.51 5.06
CA CYS A 95 -28.45 -13.74 4.68
C CYS A 95 -28.58 -14.90 3.67
N THR A 96 -27.69 -15.02 2.69
CA THR A 96 -27.67 -16.15 1.74
C THR A 96 -27.33 -17.48 2.44
N LEU A 97 -26.40 -17.46 3.40
CA LEU A 97 -26.08 -18.63 4.24
C LEU A 97 -27.20 -18.97 5.24
N GLY A 98 -27.87 -17.97 5.82
CA GLY A 98 -29.00 -18.16 6.74
C GLY A 98 -30.24 -18.73 6.04
N CYS A 99 -30.55 -18.26 4.84
CA CYS A 99 -31.66 -18.78 4.04
C CYS A 99 -31.42 -20.21 3.53
N SER A 100 -30.17 -20.59 3.24
CA SER A 100 -29.83 -21.96 2.81
C SER A 100 -29.82 -22.98 3.95
N MET A 101 -29.64 -22.55 5.21
CA MET A 101 -29.70 -23.42 6.40
C MET A 101 -31.12 -23.54 7.00
N TRP A 102 -32.08 -22.70 6.58
CA TRP A 102 -33.47 -22.72 7.03
C TRP A 102 -34.18 -24.09 6.83
N PRO A 103 -34.02 -24.79 5.68
CA PRO A 103 -34.60 -26.13 5.50
C PRO A 103 -34.04 -27.16 6.50
N VAL A 104 -32.75 -27.06 6.86
CA VAL A 104 -32.07 -28.00 7.76
C VAL A 104 -32.51 -27.80 9.21
N ILE A 105 -32.73 -26.55 9.64
CA ILE A 105 -33.21 -26.23 10.99
C ILE A 105 -34.69 -26.56 11.15
N CYS A 106 -35.51 -26.37 10.11
CA CYS A 106 -36.92 -26.77 10.11
C CYS A 106 -37.12 -28.30 10.10
N LEU A 107 -36.19 -29.07 9.51
CA LEU A 107 -36.24 -30.54 9.52
C LEU A 107 -35.67 -31.16 10.81
N SER A 108 -34.79 -30.45 11.52
CA SER A 108 -34.21 -30.93 12.80
C SER A 108 -35.13 -30.76 14.01
N LYS A 109 -36.31 -30.15 13.81
CA LYS A 109 -37.29 -29.86 14.88
C LYS A 109 -38.52 -30.78 14.84
N ARG A 110 -38.45 -31.88 14.09
CA ARG A 110 -39.46 -32.96 14.09
C ARG A 110 -39.07 -34.06 15.05
#